data_AF-A0A443Q4H7-F1
#
_entry.id   AF-A0A443Q4H7-F1
#
_cell.length_a   1.000
_cell.length_b   1.000
_cell.length_c   1.000
_cell.angle_alpha   90.00
_cell.angle_beta   90.00
_cell.angle_gamma   90.00
#
_symmetry.space_group_name_H-M   'P 1'
#
loop_
_entity.id
_entity.type
_entity.pdbx_description
1 polymer ?
#
loop_
_entity_poly.entity_id
_entity_poly.type
_entity_poly.pdbx_seq_one_letter_code
_entity_poly.pdbx_strand_id
1 'polypeptide(L)'
;MAESSSSSMEKSDAEREEILDRMLTRLALADDSKLQVLLSKILPYCISSLSSQSQSLRKKVMEILSHVNKRVKHQLEIGLPLMELWTMYLEANAAPMVKNFCIVYLEMAFERTPAEEKANLAPELVANVSKFPPQHQDILLRIVAKVIGECHSNHVDENIVAKYRLMDDAVDRQIFVEFCLQTILYQPPSQGGSCPSRAFNCSVRSYYW
;
A
#
# COMPACT_ATOMS: atom_id res chain seq x y z
N MET A 1 45.34 -12.32 -18.14
CA MET A 1 45.24 -11.78 -16.78
C MET A 1 44.52 -10.45 -16.83
N ALA A 2 43.43 -10.35 -16.08
CA ALA A 2 42.77 -9.15 -15.51
C ALA A 2 41.24 -9.35 -15.52
N GLU A 3 40.77 -10.25 -14.66
CA GLU A 3 39.45 -10.10 -14.03
C GLU A 3 39.54 -8.88 -13.09
N SER A 4 38.54 -8.00 -13.16
CA SER A 4 38.23 -6.98 -12.15
C SER A 4 36.77 -6.58 -12.38
N SER A 5 35.82 -7.35 -11.84
CA SER A 5 35.25 -7.14 -10.49
C SER A 5 34.42 -5.86 -10.39
N SER A 6 33.26 -5.87 -11.06
CA SER A 6 32.10 -5.06 -10.66
C SER A 6 31.13 -5.93 -9.88
N SER A 7 31.50 -6.26 -8.64
CA SER A 7 30.61 -6.91 -7.68
C SER A 7 29.54 -5.91 -7.24
N SER A 8 28.28 -6.37 -7.18
CA SER A 8 27.08 -5.76 -6.57
C SER A 8 26.12 -4.95 -7.47
N MET A 9 25.54 -5.58 -8.50
CA MET A 9 24.12 -5.39 -8.80
C MET A 9 23.62 -6.51 -9.73
N GLU A 10 22.42 -7.01 -9.43
CA GLU A 10 21.68 -8.05 -10.16
C GLU A 10 22.11 -9.49 -9.88
N LYS A 11 21.44 -10.13 -8.91
CA LYS A 11 21.08 -11.55 -9.09
C LYS A 11 20.52 -11.69 -10.50
N SER A 12 21.02 -12.65 -11.28
CA SER A 12 20.54 -12.83 -12.65
C SER A 12 19.02 -12.98 -12.63
N ASP A 13 18.33 -12.43 -13.63
CA ASP A 13 16.87 -12.52 -13.68
C ASP A 13 16.38 -13.98 -13.62
N ALA A 14 17.19 -14.94 -14.06
CA ALA A 14 16.92 -16.37 -13.91
C ALA A 14 16.95 -16.83 -12.44
N GLU A 15 17.92 -16.39 -11.64
CA GLU A 15 17.97 -16.72 -10.20
C GLU A 15 16.79 -16.08 -9.45
N ARG A 16 16.42 -14.85 -9.82
CA ARG A 16 15.21 -14.20 -9.28
C ARG A 16 13.95 -14.99 -9.61
N GLU A 17 13.86 -15.52 -10.83
CA GLU A 17 12.72 -16.31 -11.28
C GLU A 17 12.60 -17.62 -10.50
N GLU A 18 13.70 -18.33 -10.28
CA GLU A 18 13.73 -19.54 -9.44
C GLU A 18 13.28 -19.25 -7.99
N ILE A 19 13.70 -18.11 -7.44
CA ILE A 19 13.27 -17.69 -6.09
C ILE A 19 11.76 -17.46 -6.07
N LEU A 20 11.19 -16.80 -7.09
CA LEU A 20 9.75 -16.58 -7.20
C LEU A 20 8.99 -17.91 -7.33
N ASP A 21 9.49 -18.87 -8.10
CA ASP A 21 8.89 -20.21 -8.21
C ASP A 21 8.88 -20.96 -6.89
N ARG A 22 10.00 -20.89 -6.15
CA ARG A 22 10.07 -21.47 -4.80
C ARG A 22 9.11 -20.78 -3.85
N MET A 23 8.94 -19.45 -3.94
CA MET A 23 7.97 -18.71 -3.13
C MET A 23 6.53 -19.08 -3.49
N LEU A 24 6.20 -19.20 -4.78
CA LEU A 24 4.87 -19.64 -5.24
C LEU A 24 4.54 -21.04 -4.73
N THR A 25 5.48 -21.98 -4.86
CA THR A 25 5.34 -23.35 -4.34
C THR A 25 5.11 -23.35 -2.83
N ARG A 26 5.90 -22.56 -2.09
CA ARG A 26 5.76 -22.42 -0.63
C ARG A 26 4.42 -21.79 -0.24
N LEU A 27 3.94 -20.81 -1.00
CA LEU A 27 2.64 -20.19 -0.79
C LEU A 27 1.50 -21.19 -1.02
N ALA A 28 1.62 -22.04 -2.04
CA ALA A 28 0.63 -23.08 -2.32
C ALA A 28 0.53 -24.12 -1.20
N LEU A 29 1.68 -24.53 -0.63
CA LEU A 29 1.78 -25.52 0.44
C LEU A 29 1.59 -24.95 1.86
N ALA A 30 1.52 -23.63 2.01
CA ALA A 30 1.42 -23.01 3.33
C ALA A 30 0.01 -23.11 3.91
N ASP A 31 -0.03 -23.53 5.18
CA ASP A 31 -1.20 -23.41 6.05
C ASP A 31 -1.41 -21.95 6.48
N ASP A 32 -2.65 -21.61 6.84
CA ASP A 32 -3.05 -20.26 7.24
C ASP A 32 -2.24 -19.69 8.41
N SER A 33 -1.82 -20.54 9.35
CA SER A 33 -1.01 -20.15 10.52
C SER A 33 0.40 -19.65 10.16
N LYS A 34 0.95 -20.09 9.03
CA LYS A 34 2.27 -19.67 8.53
C LYS A 34 2.16 -18.63 7.43
N LEU A 35 0.94 -18.37 6.93
CA LEU A 35 0.70 -17.48 5.81
C LEU A 35 1.15 -16.05 6.12
N GLN A 36 0.82 -15.53 7.30
CA GLN A 36 1.25 -14.18 7.71
C GLN A 36 2.77 -13.98 7.65
N VAL A 37 3.54 -14.93 8.20
CA VAL A 37 5.01 -14.90 8.20
C VAL A 37 5.60 -15.07 6.81
N LEU A 38 4.92 -15.78 5.92
CA LEU A 38 5.33 -15.89 4.53
C LEU A 38 5.01 -14.61 3.75
N LEU A 39 3.85 -14.00 3.97
CA LEU A 39 3.44 -12.77 3.29
C LEU A 39 4.35 -11.60 3.62
N SER A 40 4.85 -11.49 4.86
CA SER A 40 5.81 -10.45 5.22
C SER A 40 7.11 -10.52 4.40
N LYS A 41 7.49 -11.71 3.91
CA LYS A 41 8.68 -11.86 3.06
C LYS A 41 8.35 -11.84 1.56
N ILE A 42 7.23 -12.46 1.19
CA ILE A 42 6.83 -12.60 -0.21
C ILE A 42 6.41 -11.25 -0.79
N LEU A 43 5.65 -10.43 -0.06
CA LEU A 43 5.14 -9.16 -0.59
C LEU A 43 6.28 -8.17 -0.92
N PRO A 44 7.21 -7.84 -0.01
CA PRO A 44 8.31 -6.94 -0.34
C PRO A 44 9.20 -7.47 -1.45
N TYR A 45 9.46 -8.77 -1.48
CA TYR A 45 10.27 -9.38 -2.53
C TYR A 45 9.59 -9.36 -3.90
N CYS A 46 8.29 -9.69 -3.96
CA CYS A 46 7.51 -9.64 -5.19
C CYS A 46 7.42 -8.22 -5.72
N ILE A 47 7.08 -7.26 -4.85
CA ILE A 47 6.94 -5.86 -5.22
C ILE A 47 8.28 -5.30 -5.70
N SER A 48 9.39 -5.50 -4.97
CA SER A 48 10.72 -5.07 -5.43
C SER A 48 11.12 -5.71 -6.75
N SER A 49 10.72 -6.97 -7.00
CA SER A 49 10.98 -7.67 -8.27
C SER A 49 10.22 -7.06 -9.47
N LEU A 50 9.13 -6.32 -9.26
CA LEU A 50 8.42 -5.59 -10.34
C LEU A 50 9.28 -4.49 -10.97
N SER A 51 10.33 -4.02 -10.28
CA SER A 51 11.28 -3.07 -10.85
C SER A 51 12.11 -3.66 -12.00
N SER A 52 12.24 -4.99 -12.10
CA SER A 52 12.97 -5.63 -13.19
C SER A 52 12.29 -5.39 -14.55
N GLN A 53 13.09 -5.33 -15.62
CA GLN A 53 12.62 -5.16 -17.00
C GLN A 53 12.13 -6.47 -17.64
N SER A 54 12.40 -7.62 -17.01
CA SER A 54 11.98 -8.92 -17.54
C SER A 54 10.46 -9.12 -17.47
N GLN A 55 9.86 -9.40 -18.62
CA GLN A 55 8.42 -9.70 -18.71
C GLN A 55 8.06 -11.03 -18.05
N SER A 56 8.97 -12.02 -18.04
CA SER A 56 8.73 -13.31 -17.37
C SER A 56 8.57 -13.12 -15.87
N LEU A 57 9.48 -12.34 -15.26
CA LEU A 57 9.44 -12.00 -13.84
C LEU A 57 8.16 -11.26 -13.48
N ARG A 58 7.77 -10.23 -14.24
CA ARG A 58 6.52 -9.48 -13.98
C ARG A 58 5.30 -10.38 -14.04
N LYS A 59 5.20 -11.27 -15.04
CA LYS A 59 4.07 -12.19 -15.16
C LYS A 59 3.97 -13.12 -13.95
N LYS A 60 5.10 -13.66 -13.50
CA LYS A 60 5.17 -14.57 -12.34
C LYS A 60 4.89 -13.85 -11.02
N VAL A 61 5.38 -12.62 -10.85
CA VAL A 61 5.01 -11.78 -9.70
C VAL A 61 3.50 -11.54 -9.67
N MET A 62 2.89 -11.18 -10.80
CA MET A 62 1.44 -10.96 -10.88
C MET A 62 0.64 -12.22 -10.52
N GLU A 63 1.12 -13.40 -10.95
CA GLU A 63 0.53 -14.68 -10.54
C GLU A 63 0.60 -14.88 -9.02
N ILE A 64 1.79 -14.71 -8.41
CA ILE A 64 1.98 -14.84 -6.96
C ILE A 64 1.07 -13.88 -6.20
N LEU A 65 1.07 -12.60 -6.57
CA LEU A 65 0.25 -11.58 -5.93
C LEU A 65 -1.26 -11.89 -6.09
N SER A 66 -1.69 -12.49 -7.20
CA SER A 66 -3.07 -12.95 -7.38
C SER A 66 -3.44 -14.06 -6.39
N HIS A 67 -2.54 -15.02 -6.19
CA HIS A 67 -2.71 -16.07 -5.17
C HIS A 67 -2.75 -15.48 -3.74
N VAL A 68 -1.89 -14.50 -3.45
CA VAL A 68 -1.89 -13.78 -2.17
C VAL A 68 -3.24 -13.10 -1.94
N ASN A 69 -3.70 -12.30 -2.90
CA ASN A 69 -4.96 -11.55 -2.77
C ASN A 69 -6.16 -12.48 -2.62
N LYS A 70 -6.20 -13.63 -3.31
CA LYS A 70 -7.27 -14.63 -3.14
C LYS A 70 -7.36 -15.13 -1.70
N ARG A 71 -6.23 -15.37 -1.02
CA ARG A 71 -6.21 -15.84 0.38
C ARG A 71 -6.52 -14.70 1.35
N VAL A 72 -5.85 -13.56 1.18
CA VAL A 72 -5.97 -12.37 2.05
C VAL A 72 -7.34 -11.70 1.98
N LYS A 73 -8.11 -11.89 0.89
CA LYS A 73 -9.46 -11.32 0.73
C LYS A 73 -10.47 -11.88 1.74
N HIS A 74 -10.35 -13.15 2.12
CA HIS A 74 -11.30 -13.81 3.01
C HIS A 74 -10.80 -13.91 4.46
N GLN A 75 -9.54 -13.57 4.71
CA GLN A 75 -8.88 -13.70 6.01
C GLN A 75 -8.36 -12.34 6.47
N LEU A 76 -9.23 -11.54 7.11
CA LEU A 76 -8.88 -10.20 7.61
C LEU A 76 -7.96 -10.23 8.83
N GLU A 77 -7.88 -11.37 9.53
CA GLU A 77 -6.97 -11.60 10.67
C GLU A 77 -5.49 -11.63 10.26
N ILE A 78 -5.19 -11.84 8.98
CA ILE A 78 -3.82 -11.95 8.50
C ILE A 78 -3.26 -10.55 8.29
N GLY A 79 -2.36 -10.13 9.18
CA GLY A 79 -1.64 -8.88 9.06
C GLY A 79 -0.75 -8.82 7.81
N LEU A 80 -0.65 -7.64 7.22
CA LEU A 80 0.27 -7.33 6.12
C LEU A 80 1.43 -6.48 6.66
N PRO A 81 2.63 -6.55 6.05
CA PRO A 81 3.81 -5.85 6.54
C PRO A 81 3.73 -4.33 6.28
N LEU A 82 2.98 -3.61 7.10
CA LEU A 82 2.66 -2.19 6.90
C LEU A 82 3.92 -1.31 6.82
N MET A 83 4.83 -1.45 7.79
CA MET A 83 6.07 -0.65 7.85
C MET A 83 7.01 -0.90 6.68
N GLU A 84 7.13 -2.15 6.23
CA GLU A 84 7.99 -2.51 5.11
C GLU A 84 7.42 -1.97 3.79
N LEU A 85 6.09 -2.05 3.61
CA LEU A 85 5.39 -1.45 2.48
C LEU A 85 5.54 0.08 2.45
N TRP A 86 5.41 0.73 3.61
CA TRP A 86 5.60 2.17 3.74
C TRP A 86 7.04 2.59 3.39
N THR A 87 8.03 1.85 3.91
CA THR A 87 9.45 2.12 3.62
C THR A 87 9.77 1.99 2.13
N MET A 88 9.28 0.93 1.47
CA MET A 88 9.44 0.75 0.02
C MET A 88 8.72 1.84 -0.78
N TYR A 89 7.57 2.32 -0.30
CA TYR A 89 6.83 3.39 -0.97
C TYR A 89 7.58 4.73 -0.93
N LEU A 90 8.20 5.05 0.21
CA LEU A 90 8.97 6.28 0.42
C LEU A 90 10.33 6.29 -0.31
N GLU A 91 10.81 5.14 -0.78
CA GLU A 91 12.07 5.06 -1.51
C GLU A 91 12.05 5.97 -2.75
N ALA A 92 12.97 6.93 -2.79
CA ALA A 92 12.98 7.99 -3.79
C ALA A 92 13.08 7.44 -5.23
N ASN A 93 13.86 6.36 -5.40
CA ASN A 93 14.14 5.72 -6.68
C ASN A 93 13.25 4.51 -6.98
N ALA A 94 12.22 4.25 -6.17
CA ALA A 94 11.30 3.15 -6.44
C ALA A 94 10.58 3.36 -7.78
N ALA A 95 10.57 2.32 -8.61
CA ALA A 95 9.91 2.34 -9.91
C ALA A 95 8.41 2.66 -9.76
N PRO A 96 7.78 3.37 -10.71
CA PRO A 96 6.35 3.73 -10.60
C PRO A 96 5.43 2.54 -10.37
N MET A 97 5.71 1.40 -11.02
CA MET A 97 4.95 0.16 -10.83
C MET A 97 5.05 -0.34 -9.38
N VAL A 98 6.23 -0.26 -8.75
CA VAL A 98 6.43 -0.60 -7.34
C VAL A 98 5.58 0.29 -6.45
N LYS A 99 5.60 1.60 -6.65
CA LYS A 99 4.79 2.55 -5.87
C LYS A 99 3.29 2.28 -5.98
N ASN A 100 2.81 1.95 -7.18
CA ASN A 100 1.40 1.64 -7.42
C ASN A 100 0.96 0.36 -6.67
N PHE A 101 1.81 -0.67 -6.61
CA PHE A 101 1.49 -1.86 -5.82
C PHE A 101 1.66 -1.63 -4.32
N CYS A 102 2.69 -0.88 -3.90
CA CYS A 102 2.88 -0.52 -2.50
C CYS A 102 1.66 0.21 -1.92
N ILE A 103 1.13 1.23 -2.60
CA ILE A 103 0.01 2.03 -2.08
C ILE A 103 -1.28 1.19 -1.90
N VAL A 104 -1.50 0.25 -2.83
CA VAL A 104 -2.62 -0.69 -2.82
C VAL A 104 -2.52 -1.67 -1.64
N TYR A 105 -1.35 -2.27 -1.44
CA TYR A 105 -1.14 -3.15 -0.29
C TYR A 105 -1.08 -2.40 1.04
N LEU A 106 -0.64 -1.14 1.03
CA LEU A 106 -0.62 -0.26 2.20
C LEU A 106 -2.05 0.06 2.66
N GLU A 107 -2.95 0.43 1.74
CA GLU A 107 -4.38 0.59 2.05
C GLU A 107 -4.97 -0.67 2.70
N MET A 108 -4.70 -1.85 2.12
CA MET A 108 -5.12 -3.13 2.69
C MET A 108 -4.52 -3.40 4.07
N ALA A 109 -3.23 -3.08 4.28
CA ALA A 109 -2.55 -3.28 5.55
C ALA A 109 -3.17 -2.42 6.65
N PHE A 110 -3.46 -1.14 6.36
CA PHE A 110 -4.13 -0.23 7.28
C PHE A 110 -5.51 -0.71 7.73
N GLU A 111 -6.24 -1.48 6.92
CA GLU A 111 -7.53 -2.06 7.36
C GLU A 111 -7.37 -3.16 8.43
N ARG A 112 -6.20 -3.80 8.49
CA ARG A 112 -5.91 -4.98 9.32
C ARG A 112 -5.04 -4.68 10.54
N THR A 113 -4.34 -3.55 10.53
CA THR A 113 -3.48 -3.09 11.62
C THR A 113 -4.29 -2.61 12.83
N PRO A 114 -3.82 -2.82 14.08
CA PRO A 114 -4.50 -2.29 15.27
C PRO A 114 -4.51 -0.76 15.31
N ALA A 115 -5.53 -0.19 15.97
CA ALA A 115 -5.78 1.26 16.03
C ALA A 115 -4.57 2.09 16.50
N GLU A 116 -3.80 1.59 17.47
CA GLU A 116 -2.63 2.27 18.02
C GLU A 116 -1.53 2.48 16.96
N GLU A 117 -1.22 1.46 16.17
CA GLU A 117 -0.19 1.54 15.12
C GLU A 117 -0.68 2.42 13.96
N LYS A 118 -1.98 2.34 13.60
CA LYS A 118 -2.58 3.25 12.60
C LYS A 118 -2.46 4.72 13.02
N ALA A 119 -2.80 5.03 14.27
CA ALA A 119 -2.77 6.40 14.80
C ALA A 119 -1.34 6.95 14.80
N ASN A 120 -0.35 6.11 15.08
CA ASN A 120 1.07 6.48 15.04
C ASN A 120 1.57 6.83 13.63
N LEU A 121 1.07 6.15 12.60
CA LEU A 121 1.49 6.34 11.20
C LEU A 121 0.69 7.39 10.44
N ALA A 122 -0.55 7.68 10.85
CA ALA A 122 -1.39 8.65 10.16
C ALA A 122 -0.75 10.04 9.98
N PRO A 123 -0.03 10.61 10.97
CA PRO A 123 0.74 11.83 10.75
C PRO A 123 1.75 11.69 9.59
N GLU A 124 2.47 10.57 9.52
CA GLU A 124 3.47 10.29 8.47
C GLU A 124 2.87 10.26 7.06
N LEU A 125 1.62 9.80 6.93
CA LEU A 125 0.93 9.78 5.63
C LEU A 125 0.52 11.18 5.15
N VAL A 126 0.18 12.07 6.09
CA VAL A 126 -0.19 13.46 5.77
C VAL A 126 1.05 14.26 5.43
N ALA A 127 2.15 14.03 6.14
CA ALA A 127 3.39 14.71 5.80
C ALA A 127 3.88 14.27 4.43
N ASN A 128 4.27 15.27 3.64
CA ASN A 128 4.69 15.11 2.26
C ASN A 128 3.58 14.67 1.31
N VAL A 129 2.29 14.77 1.68
CA VAL A 129 1.21 14.38 0.78
C VAL A 129 1.30 15.12 -0.55
N SER A 130 1.69 16.39 -0.55
CA SER A 130 1.94 17.21 -1.74
C SER A 130 2.98 16.63 -2.71
N LYS A 131 3.90 15.78 -2.23
CA LYS A 131 4.98 15.17 -3.02
C LYS A 131 4.55 13.89 -3.72
N PHE A 132 3.40 13.31 -3.36
CA PHE A 132 2.91 12.08 -3.99
C PHE A 132 2.06 12.38 -5.24
N PRO A 133 1.95 11.43 -6.18
CA PRO A 133 1.01 11.57 -7.31
C PRO A 133 -0.44 11.76 -6.83
N PRO A 134 -1.28 12.55 -7.52
CA PRO A 134 -2.64 12.87 -7.06
C PRO A 134 -3.50 11.64 -6.70
N GLN A 135 -3.41 10.56 -7.48
CA GLN A 135 -4.13 9.32 -7.20
C GLN A 135 -3.74 8.70 -5.86
N HIS A 136 -2.46 8.78 -5.49
CA HIS A 136 -1.97 8.26 -4.22
C HIS A 136 -2.31 9.21 -3.07
N GLN A 137 -2.30 10.52 -3.31
CA GLN A 137 -2.78 11.50 -2.32
C GLN A 137 -4.20 11.16 -1.87
N ASP A 138 -5.13 10.93 -2.82
CA ASP A 138 -6.51 10.58 -2.49
C ASP A 138 -6.62 9.30 -1.64
N ILE A 139 -5.80 8.28 -1.93
CA ILE A 139 -5.78 7.04 -1.15
C ILE A 139 -5.28 7.32 0.27
N LEU A 140 -4.15 8.04 0.40
CA LEU A 140 -3.55 8.36 1.70
C LEU A 140 -4.49 9.22 2.55
N LEU A 141 -5.13 10.23 1.98
CA LEU A 141 -6.05 11.11 2.68
C LEU A 141 -7.31 10.36 3.16
N ARG A 142 -7.82 9.41 2.36
CA ARG A 142 -8.90 8.50 2.80
C ARG A 142 -8.47 7.63 3.98
N ILE A 143 -7.26 7.07 3.94
CA ILE A 143 -6.72 6.28 5.07
C ILE A 143 -6.65 7.15 6.32
N VAL A 144 -6.04 8.33 6.22
CA VAL A 144 -5.91 9.27 7.36
C VAL A 144 -7.28 9.65 7.92
N ALA A 145 -8.25 10.01 7.06
CA ALA A 145 -9.59 10.36 7.51
C ALA A 145 -10.28 9.20 8.23
N LYS A 146 -10.10 7.96 7.75
CA LYS A 146 -10.59 6.75 8.42
C LYS A 146 -9.92 6.54 9.77
N VAL A 147 -8.60 6.73 9.87
CA VAL A 147 -7.87 6.64 11.14
C VAL A 147 -8.35 7.70 12.13
N ILE A 148 -8.60 8.92 11.69
CA ILE A 148 -9.16 9.98 12.55
C ILE A 148 -10.57 9.59 13.02
N GLY A 149 -11.43 9.08 12.14
CA GLY A 149 -12.76 8.61 12.52
C GLY A 149 -12.74 7.43 13.50
N GLU A 150 -11.85 6.45 13.30
CA GLU A 150 -11.77 5.23 14.11
C GLU A 150 -11.02 5.45 15.43
N CYS A 151 -9.87 6.10 15.39
CA CYS A 151 -8.89 6.15 16.49
C CYS A 151 -8.96 7.45 17.29
N HIS A 152 -9.50 8.53 16.72
CA HIS A 152 -9.51 9.87 17.32
C HIS A 152 -10.93 10.38 17.65
N SER A 153 -11.94 9.50 17.57
CA SER A 153 -13.35 9.86 17.78
C SER A 153 -13.66 10.43 19.17
N ASN A 154 -12.93 10.01 20.20
CA ASN A 154 -13.17 10.44 21.58
C ASN A 154 -12.02 11.25 22.20
N HIS A 155 -10.77 10.93 21.85
CA HIS A 155 -9.58 11.62 22.36
C HIS A 155 -8.39 11.38 21.40
N VAL A 156 -7.57 12.39 21.16
CA VAL A 156 -6.28 12.24 20.46
C VAL A 156 -5.19 12.26 21.51
N ASP A 157 -4.38 11.22 21.55
CA ASP A 157 -3.20 11.18 22.43
C ASP A 157 -2.28 12.39 22.17
N GLU A 158 -1.82 13.05 23.24
CA GLU A 158 -0.99 14.26 23.13
C GLU A 158 0.29 14.03 22.32
N ASN A 159 0.86 12.82 22.35
CA ASN A 159 2.01 12.46 21.54
C ASN A 159 1.69 12.45 20.04
N ILE A 160 0.50 11.99 19.67
CA ILE A 160 0.02 11.98 18.28
C ILE A 160 -0.28 13.41 17.83
N VAL A 161 -0.89 14.24 18.69
CA VAL A 161 -1.07 15.67 18.43
C VAL A 161 0.29 16.36 18.19
N ALA A 162 1.30 16.04 19.00
CA ALA A 162 2.64 16.58 18.82
C ALA A 162 3.24 16.17 17.45
N LYS A 163 3.06 14.91 17.02
CA LYS A 163 3.48 14.46 15.68
C LYS A 163 2.82 15.25 14.56
N TYR A 164 1.50 15.45 14.61
CA TYR A 164 0.80 16.29 13.62
C TYR A 164 1.31 17.74 13.61
N ARG A 165 1.64 18.30 14.79
CA ARG A 165 2.20 19.67 14.88
C ARG A 165 3.60 19.80 14.32
N LEU A 166 4.42 18.75 14.40
CA LEU A 166 5.77 18.74 13.82
C LEU A 166 5.74 18.78 12.29
N MET A 167 4.63 18.36 11.69
CA MET A 167 4.43 18.29 10.24
C MET A 167 3.80 19.60 9.74
N ASP A 168 4.52 20.70 9.97
CA ASP A 168 4.05 22.07 9.73
C ASP A 168 4.25 22.52 8.26
N ASP A 169 4.01 21.64 7.28
CA ASP A 169 3.96 22.08 5.87
C ASP A 169 2.57 22.65 5.53
N ALA A 170 2.52 23.90 5.09
CA ALA A 170 1.26 24.60 4.80
C ALA A 170 0.51 24.02 3.60
N VAL A 171 1.23 23.48 2.61
CA VAL A 171 0.64 22.89 1.39
C VAL A 171 -0.02 21.56 1.73
N ASP A 172 0.67 20.70 2.47
CA ASP A 172 0.15 19.41 2.92
C ASP A 172 -1.14 19.59 3.75
N ARG A 173 -1.15 20.57 4.66
CA ARG A 173 -2.34 20.92 5.44
C ARG A 173 -3.49 21.39 4.56
N GLN A 174 -3.21 22.25 3.58
CA GLN A 174 -4.23 22.77 2.69
C GLN A 174 -4.88 21.64 1.88
N ILE A 175 -4.08 20.71 1.36
CA ILE A 175 -4.56 19.52 0.65
C ILE A 175 -5.48 18.69 1.55
N PHE A 176 -5.08 18.43 2.79
CA PHE A 176 -5.89 17.65 3.72
C PHE A 176 -7.21 18.35 4.09
N VAL A 177 -7.17 19.65 4.41
CA VAL A 177 -8.38 20.42 4.74
C VAL A 177 -9.33 20.50 3.55
N GLU A 178 -8.82 20.71 2.34
CA GLU A 178 -9.62 20.71 1.12
C GLU A 178 -10.28 19.34 0.90
N PHE A 179 -9.55 18.25 1.07
CA PHE A 179 -10.10 16.90 0.99
C PHE A 179 -11.22 16.67 2.03
N CYS A 180 -11.01 17.09 3.28
CA CYS A 180 -12.04 17.00 4.32
C CYS A 180 -13.28 17.82 3.96
N LEU A 181 -13.10 19.04 3.46
CA LEU A 181 -14.19 19.90 3.02
C LEU A 181 -15.00 19.23 1.90
N GLN A 182 -14.33 18.72 0.87
CA GLN A 182 -14.98 18.01 -0.23
C GLN A 182 -15.71 16.75 0.24
N THR A 183 -15.14 16.02 1.20
CA THR A 183 -15.77 14.82 1.78
C THR A 183 -17.03 15.17 2.58
N ILE A 184 -17.03 16.26 3.34
CA ILE A 184 -18.18 16.72 4.14
C ILE A 184 -19.28 17.30 3.24
N LEU A 185 -18.90 18.06 2.22
CA LEU A 185 -19.83 18.67 1.27
C LEU A 185 -20.39 17.68 0.25
N TYR A 186 -19.89 16.44 0.24
CA TYR A 186 -20.36 15.40 -0.68
C TYR A 186 -21.84 15.10 -0.44
N GLN A 187 -22.66 15.40 -1.45
CA GLN A 187 -24.06 14.99 -1.49
C GLN A 187 -24.17 13.75 -2.36
N PRO A 188 -24.67 12.62 -1.84
CA PRO A 188 -24.91 11.45 -2.66
C PRO A 188 -25.91 11.83 -3.76
N PRO A 189 -25.70 11.40 -5.02
CA PRO A 189 -26.66 11.68 -6.08
C PRO A 189 -28.03 11.15 -5.66
N SER A 190 -29.04 12.01 -5.75
CA SER A 190 -30.43 11.65 -5.48
C SER A 190 -30.78 10.44 -6.33
N GLN A 191 -31.20 9.34 -5.70
CA GLN A 191 -31.69 8.16 -6.41
C GLN A 191 -32.97 8.54 -7.17
N GLY A 192 -32.80 9.06 -8.38
CA GLY A 192 -33.88 9.59 -9.20
C GLY A 192 -33.49 9.51 -10.66
N GLY A 193 -33.80 8.36 -11.28
CA GLY A 193 -33.96 8.23 -12.72
C GLY A 193 -32.68 8.09 -13.54
N SER A 194 -32.47 6.87 -14.03
CA SER A 194 -31.68 6.55 -15.23
C SER A 194 -30.16 6.65 -15.09
N CYS A 195 -29.52 5.50 -15.16
CA CYS A 195 -28.09 5.34 -15.45
C CYS A 195 -27.72 6.17 -16.71
N PRO A 196 -26.55 6.84 -16.68
CA PRO A 196 -25.40 6.18 -17.27
C PRO A 196 -24.23 6.12 -16.29
N SER A 197 -23.65 4.93 -16.22
CA SER A 197 -22.47 4.48 -15.49
C SER A 197 -21.45 5.57 -15.12
N ARG A 198 -21.56 6.12 -13.92
CA ARG A 198 -20.41 6.68 -13.18
C ARG A 198 -20.44 6.17 -11.75
N ALA A 199 -19.98 4.94 -11.61
CA ALA A 199 -19.73 4.28 -10.34
C ALA A 199 -18.58 4.96 -9.60
N PHE A 200 -18.86 6.05 -8.89
CA PHE A 200 -17.88 6.70 -8.01
C PHE A 200 -17.72 6.01 -6.64
N ASN A 201 -18.24 4.80 -6.47
CA ASN A 201 -18.12 4.05 -5.21
C ASN A 201 -17.78 2.56 -5.35
N CYS A 202 -17.14 2.16 -6.46
CA CYS A 202 -16.64 0.79 -6.60
C CYS A 202 -15.28 0.64 -7.30
N SER A 203 -14.67 1.71 -7.80
CA SER A 203 -13.56 1.50 -8.74
C SER A 203 -12.24 1.10 -8.09
N VAL A 204 -11.93 1.47 -6.85
CA VAL A 204 -10.65 1.03 -6.25
C VAL A 204 -10.68 -0.47 -5.91
N ARG A 205 -11.83 -1.00 -5.49
CA ARG A 205 -12.00 -2.45 -5.24
C ARG A 205 -12.04 -3.30 -6.50
N SER A 206 -12.34 -2.72 -7.67
CA SER A 206 -12.39 -3.43 -8.95
C SER A 206 -11.05 -3.56 -9.66
N TYR A 207 -10.04 -2.78 -9.26
CA TYR A 207 -8.69 -2.84 -9.84
C TYR A 207 -7.68 -3.67 -9.02
N TYR A 208 -8.17 -4.51 -8.11
CA TYR A 208 -7.25 -5.40 -7.38
C TYR A 208 -6.79 -6.61 -8.19
N TRP A 209 -7.39 -6.92 -9.37
CA TRP A 209 -6.89 -7.80 -10.45
C TRP A 209 -7.64 -7.56 -11.76
#